data_AF-A0A2H5QAD8-F1
#
_entry.id   AF-A0A2H5QAD8-F1
#
_cell.length_a   1.000
_cell.length_b   1.000
_cell.length_c   1.000
_cell.angle_alpha   90.00
_cell.angle_beta   90.00
_cell.angle_gamma   90.00
#
_symmetry.space_group_name_H-M   'P 1'
#
loop_
_entity.id
_entity.type
_entity.pdbx_description
1 polymer ?
#
loop_
_entity_poly.entity_id
_entity_poly.type
_entity_poly.pdbx_seq_one_letter_code
_entity_poly.pdbx_strand_id
1 'polypeptide(L)'
;MEVYSKILTETDVSTRLAVESNTIDEFFPAFEAGQYSQNLVVEDENGERWPFRLFIRQGPYRKPTISAGWLGFVMSKQAKVGDLVVFIKERAGAIGSAFRYRIRVMKPVKFI
;
A
#
# COMPACT_ATOMS: atom_id res chain seq x y z
N MET A 1 -11.42 3.25 11.11
CA MET A 1 -11.09 2.73 9.77
C MET A 1 -10.40 3.87 9.06
N GLU A 2 -9.17 3.65 8.64
CA GLU A 2 -8.38 4.65 7.89
C GLU A 2 -8.27 4.16 6.45
N VAL A 3 -8.20 5.09 5.50
CA VAL A 3 -8.13 4.77 4.07
C VAL A 3 -7.02 5.60 3.42
N TYR A 4 -6.15 4.92 2.68
CA TYR A 4 -5.20 5.54 1.77
C TYR A 4 -5.58 5.15 0.35
N SER A 5 -5.68 6.11 -0.55
CA SER A 5 -5.96 5.84 -1.96
C SER A 5 -5.01 6.60 -2.86
N LYS A 6 -4.74 6.03 -4.03
CA LYS A 6 -3.85 6.63 -5.02
C LYS A 6 -4.25 6.22 -6.43
N ILE A 7 -4.27 7.19 -7.34
CA ILE A 7 -4.35 6.92 -8.77
C ILE A 7 -2.98 6.44 -9.25
N LEU A 8 -2.94 5.25 -9.86
CA LEU A 8 -1.71 4.64 -10.31
C LEU A 8 -1.09 5.43 -11.47
N THR A 9 0.17 5.80 -11.29
CA THR A 9 1.01 6.42 -12.31
C THR A 9 1.80 5.36 -13.09
N GLU A 10 2.50 5.77 -14.15
CA GLU A 10 3.39 4.89 -14.90
C GLU A 10 4.47 4.25 -14.00
N THR A 11 5.10 5.01 -13.11
CA THR A 11 6.07 4.48 -12.14
C THR A 11 5.46 3.43 -11.22
N ASP A 12 4.20 3.62 -10.81
CA ASP A 12 3.52 2.67 -9.94
C ASP A 12 3.30 1.35 -10.67
N VAL A 13 2.85 1.38 -11.92
CA VAL A 13 2.55 0.17 -12.69
C VAL A 13 3.83 -0.56 -13.16
N SER A 14 4.91 0.18 -13.44
CA SER A 14 6.13 -0.38 -14.03
C SER A 14 7.22 -0.74 -13.02
N THR A 15 7.26 -0.08 -11.85
CA THR A 15 8.41 -0.17 -10.94
C THR A 15 8.02 -0.47 -9.49
N ARG A 16 7.29 0.45 -8.84
CA ARG A 16 6.96 0.41 -7.41
C ARG A 16 5.90 1.44 -7.09
N LEU A 17 5.04 1.16 -6.11
CA LEU A 17 4.07 2.14 -5.65
C LEU A 17 4.78 3.22 -4.84
N ALA A 18 4.78 4.45 -5.35
CA ALA A 18 5.20 5.62 -4.57
C ALA A 18 4.07 6.02 -3.62
N VAL A 19 4.34 6.03 -2.32
CA VAL A 19 3.36 6.41 -1.30
C VAL A 19 3.56 7.89 -0.96
N GLU A 20 2.47 8.59 -0.64
CA GLU A 20 2.52 10.00 -0.26
C GLU A 20 3.16 10.15 1.12
N SER A 21 4.02 11.17 1.30
CA SER A 21 4.89 11.23 2.49
C SER A 21 4.14 11.58 3.78
N ASN A 22 2.98 12.23 3.69
CA ASN A 22 2.11 12.54 4.83
C ASN A 22 1.40 11.30 5.38
N THR A 23 1.27 10.21 4.62
CA THR A 23 0.50 9.04 5.07
C THR A 23 1.35 7.98 5.77
N ILE A 24 2.68 8.17 5.84
CA ILE A 24 3.59 7.14 6.38
C ILE A 24 3.38 6.90 7.86
N ASP A 25 3.34 7.97 8.67
CA ASP A 25 3.27 7.87 10.13
C ASP A 25 1.82 7.66 10.62
N GLU A 26 0.83 8.07 9.82
CA GLU A 26 -0.60 7.93 10.15
C GLU A 26 -1.15 6.57 9.73
N PHE A 27 -0.86 6.14 8.49
CA PHE A 27 -1.51 4.98 7.89
C PHE A 27 -0.72 3.69 8.06
N PHE A 28 0.61 3.70 7.95
CA PHE A 28 1.40 2.46 7.95
C PHE A 28 1.96 2.13 9.33
N PRO A 29 2.46 0.89 9.57
CA PRO A 29 3.10 0.57 10.84
C PRO A 29 4.33 1.46 11.05
N ALA A 30 4.54 1.91 12.29
CA ALA A 30 5.69 2.74 12.62
C ALA A 30 7.01 1.99 12.37
N PHE A 31 8.00 2.70 11.84
CA PHE A 31 9.36 2.19 11.70
C PHE A 31 10.13 2.39 13.00
N GLU A 32 10.85 1.36 13.45
CA GLU A 32 11.77 1.48 14.57
C GLU A 32 12.99 2.35 14.20
N ALA A 33 13.70 2.85 15.22
CA ALA A 33 14.91 3.65 15.02
C ALA A 33 15.97 2.85 14.23
N GLY A 34 16.46 3.42 13.12
CA GLY A 34 17.41 2.75 12.23
C GLY A 34 16.78 1.73 11.26
N GLN A 35 15.46 1.51 11.32
CA GLN A 35 14.74 0.66 10.38
C GLN A 35 14.26 1.47 9.18
N TYR A 36 14.55 0.99 7.96
CA TYR A 36 14.14 1.63 6.71
C TYR A 36 13.30 0.74 5.79
N SER A 37 13.03 -0.50 6.23
CA SER A 37 12.20 -1.45 5.50
C SER A 37 11.44 -2.36 6.46
N GLN A 38 10.19 -2.69 6.14
CA GLN A 38 9.39 -3.65 6.88
C GLN A 38 8.41 -4.39 5.97
N ASN A 39 7.98 -5.56 6.41
CA ASN A 39 6.94 -6.33 5.70
C ASN A 39 5.57 -5.75 6.03
N LEU A 40 4.73 -5.62 5.00
CA LEU A 40 3.34 -5.23 5.10
C LEU A 40 2.53 -6.31 4.40
N VAL A 41 1.78 -7.11 5.16
CA VAL A 41 0.86 -8.09 4.57
C VAL A 41 -0.50 -7.45 4.45
N VAL A 42 -1.01 -7.37 3.22
CA VAL A 42 -2.36 -6.85 2.95
C VAL A 42 -3.22 -7.95 2.36
N GLU A 43 -4.51 -7.94 2.66
CA GLU A 43 -5.47 -8.91 2.14
C GLU A 43 -6.37 -8.26 1.10
N ASP A 44 -6.61 -8.92 -0.03
CA ASP A 44 -7.52 -8.39 -1.03
C ASP A 44 -8.98 -8.81 -0.81
N GLU A 45 -9.85 -8.46 -1.76
CA GLU A 45 -11.29 -8.76 -1.69
C GLU A 45 -11.60 -10.26 -1.81
N ASN A 46 -10.66 -11.07 -2.32
CA ASN A 46 -10.78 -12.52 -2.44
C ASN A 46 -10.18 -13.27 -1.23
N GLY A 47 -9.65 -12.54 -0.23
CA GLY A 47 -8.95 -13.13 0.91
C GLY A 47 -7.51 -13.54 0.60
N GLU A 48 -6.97 -13.20 -0.58
CA GLU A 48 -5.59 -13.50 -0.93
C GLU A 48 -4.65 -12.53 -0.21
N ARG A 49 -3.59 -13.07 0.40
CA ARG A 49 -2.63 -12.29 1.19
C ARG A 49 -1.43 -11.91 0.34
N TRP A 50 -1.19 -10.61 0.24
CA TRP A 50 -0.12 -10.00 -0.53
C TRP A 50 0.99 -9.48 0.41
N PRO A 51 2.14 -10.18 0.50
CA PRO A 51 3.28 -9.69 1.24
C PRO A 51 3.98 -8.61 0.42
N PHE A 52 3.94 -7.39 0.93
CA PHE A 52 4.67 -6.26 0.38
C PHE A 52 5.85 -5.87 1.24
N ARG A 53 6.86 -5.28 0.61
CA ARG A 53 7.92 -4.58 1.33
C ARG A 53 7.73 -3.07 1.25
N LEU A 54 7.43 -2.47 2.41
CA LEU A 54 7.39 -1.03 2.59
C LEU A 54 8.79 -0.53 2.92
N PHE A 55 9.27 0.45 2.18
CA PHE A 55 10.55 1.12 2.38
C PHE A 55 10.36 2.60 2.59
N ILE A 56 11.22 3.20 3.41
CA ILE A 56 11.35 4.65 3.55
C ILE A 56 12.78 5.07 3.17
N ARG A 57 12.92 6.19 2.47
CA ARG A 57 14.23 6.74 2.12
C ARG A 57 14.99 7.15 3.39
N GLN A 58 16.30 6.89 3.41
CA GLN A 58 17.20 7.43 4.43
C GLN A 58 17.38 8.95 4.25
N GLY A 59 17.37 9.70 5.35
CA GLY A 59 17.55 11.15 5.36
C GLY A 59 16.29 11.92 5.79
N PRO A 60 16.30 13.26 5.67
CA PRO A 60 15.25 14.12 6.23
C PRO A 60 13.90 13.97 5.51
N TYR A 61 13.89 13.52 4.26
CA TYR A 61 12.68 13.29 3.48
C TYR A 61 12.38 11.80 3.35
N ARG A 62 11.56 11.27 4.27
CA ARG A 62 11.22 9.86 4.41
C ARG A 62 10.19 9.41 3.36
N LYS A 63 10.50 9.57 2.07
CA LYS A 63 9.58 9.17 0.99
C LYS A 63 9.30 7.67 1.05
N PRO A 64 8.05 7.24 1.27
CA PRO A 64 7.70 5.84 1.35
C PRO A 64 7.46 5.22 -0.03
N THR A 65 7.81 3.95 -0.18
CA THR A 65 7.51 3.14 -1.38
C THR A 65 7.14 1.71 -1.00
N ILE A 66 6.20 1.12 -1.72
CA ILE A 66 5.91 -0.31 -1.68
C ILE A 66 6.52 -0.94 -2.94
N SER A 67 7.47 -1.86 -2.75
CA SER A 67 8.28 -2.41 -3.85
C SER A 67 8.14 -3.93 -3.99
N ALA A 68 8.86 -4.74 -3.23
CA ALA A 68 8.78 -6.20 -3.36
C ALA A 68 7.34 -6.68 -3.18
N GLY A 69 6.89 -7.59 -4.06
CA GLY A 69 5.51 -8.09 -4.14
C GLY A 69 4.55 -7.20 -4.96
N TRP A 70 4.83 -5.90 -5.11
CA TRP A 70 3.93 -4.95 -5.75
C TRP A 70 3.67 -5.25 -7.23
N LEU A 71 4.71 -5.46 -8.03
CA LEU A 71 4.53 -5.74 -9.46
C LEU A 71 3.80 -7.07 -9.71
N GLY A 72 3.97 -8.05 -8.82
CA GLY A 72 3.19 -9.29 -8.84
C GLY A 72 1.71 -9.02 -8.62
N PHE A 73 1.37 -8.15 -7.67
CA PHE A 73 -0.01 -7.69 -7.46
C PHE A 73 -0.56 -6.94 -8.67
N VAL A 74 0.20 -5.99 -9.24
CA VAL A 74 -0.20 -5.24 -10.45
C VAL A 74 -0.53 -6.18 -11.60
N MET A 75 0.32 -7.17 -11.86
CA MET A 75 0.10 -8.15 -12.93
C MET A 75 -1.11 -9.04 -12.63
N SER A 76 -1.21 -9.59 -11.42
CA SER A 76 -2.32 -10.45 -11.00
C SER A 76 -3.68 -9.75 -11.09
N LYS A 77 -3.76 -8.49 -10.62
CA LYS A 77 -4.99 -7.68 -10.66
C LYS A 77 -5.19 -6.92 -11.97
N GLN A 78 -4.29 -7.11 -12.94
CA GLN A 78 -4.28 -6.41 -14.23
C GLN A 78 -4.46 -4.89 -14.04
N ALA A 79 -3.79 -4.33 -13.03
CA ALA A 79 -3.86 -2.92 -12.69
C ALA A 79 -3.11 -2.08 -13.74
N LYS A 80 -3.67 -0.92 -14.09
CA LYS A 80 -3.18 -0.04 -15.15
C LYS A 80 -3.05 1.40 -14.66
N VAL A 81 -2.33 2.20 -15.43
CA VAL A 81 -2.23 3.65 -15.18
C VAL A 81 -3.64 4.24 -15.21
N GLY A 82 -3.96 5.07 -14.21
CA GLY A 82 -5.29 5.64 -14.02
C GLY A 82 -6.25 4.82 -13.16
N ASP A 83 -5.94 3.56 -12.85
CA ASP A 83 -6.70 2.81 -11.84
C ASP A 83 -6.47 3.40 -10.45
N LEU A 84 -7.48 3.34 -9.59
CA LEU A 84 -7.38 3.75 -8.19
C LEU A 84 -7.05 2.54 -7.32
N VAL A 85 -5.89 2.55 -6.66
CA VAL A 85 -5.60 1.58 -5.59
C VAL A 85 -6.10 2.14 -4.27
N VAL A 86 -6.75 1.31 -3.47
CA VAL A 86 -7.27 1.68 -2.15
C VAL A 86 -6.73 0.70 -1.12
N PHE A 87 -6.00 1.22 -0.13
CA PHE A 87 -5.59 0.53 1.08
C PHE A 87 -6.53 0.91 2.23
N ILE A 88 -6.89 -0.06 3.04
CA ILE A 88 -7.77 0.13 4.20
C ILE A 88 -7.04 -0.41 5.42
N LYS A 89 -6.96 0.40 6.49
CA LYS A 89 -6.44 0.00 7.79
C LYS A 89 -7.57 -0.09 8.80
N GLU A 90 -7.66 -1.25 9.45
CA GLU A 90 -8.72 -1.56 10.40
C GLU A 90 -8.14 -2.14 11.69
N ARG A 91 -8.79 -1.86 12.82
CA ARG A 91 -8.41 -2.47 14.10
C ARG A 91 -8.86 -3.94 14.09
N ALA A 92 -7.94 -4.88 14.37
CA ALA A 92 -8.33 -6.26 14.64
C ALA A 92 -9.01 -6.32 16.01
N GLY A 93 -10.17 -6.98 16.11
CA GLY A 93 -11.06 -6.96 17.27
C GLY A 93 -10.54 -7.58 18.57
N ALA A 94 -9.26 -7.94 18.67
CA ALA A 94 -8.65 -8.42 19.90
C ALA A 94 -8.11 -7.27 20.77
N ILE A 95 -8.18 -7.45 22.09
CA ILE A 95 -7.67 -6.53 23.12
C ILE A 95 -6.14 -6.47 23.00
N GLY A 96 -5.56 -5.28 22.82
CA GLY A 96 -4.11 -5.07 22.53
C GLY A 96 -3.80 -4.80 21.04
N SER A 97 -4.75 -4.21 20.33
CA SER A 97 -5.04 -4.41 18.90
C SER A 97 -3.90 -4.23 17.89
N ALA A 98 -3.59 -5.33 17.18
CA ALA A 98 -2.94 -5.26 15.87
C ALA A 98 -3.88 -4.63 14.82
N PHE A 99 -3.31 -3.97 13.82
CA PHE A 99 -4.05 -3.50 12.65
C PHE A 99 -4.05 -4.57 11.55
N ARG A 100 -5.17 -4.70 10.83
CA ARG A 100 -5.24 -5.44 9.57
C ARG A 100 -5.28 -4.46 8.40
N TYR A 101 -4.64 -4.83 7.30
CA TYR A 101 -4.62 -4.05 6.07
C TYR A 101 -5.32 -4.80 4.96
N ARG A 102 -6.16 -4.08 4.22
CA ARG A 102 -6.80 -4.60 3.01
C ARG A 102 -6.44 -3.76 1.80
N ILE A 103 -6.51 -4.35 0.62
CA ILE A 103 -6.23 -3.68 -0.64
C ILE A 103 -7.28 -4.00 -1.70
N ARG A 104 -7.61 -3.03 -2.56
CA ARG A 104 -8.39 -3.26 -3.77
C ARG A 104 -7.99 -2.32 -4.89
N VAL A 105 -8.30 -2.71 -6.12
CA VAL A 105 -8.09 -1.90 -7.32
C VAL A 105 -9.46 -1.55 -7.90
N MET A 106 -9.74 -0.26 -8.01
CA MET A 106 -10.96 0.27 -8.62
C MET A 106 -10.62 0.82 -9.99
N LYS A 107 -11.31 0.33 -11.03
CA LYS A 107 -11.16 0.83 -12.40
C LYS A 107 -11.87 2.18 -12.52
N PRO A 108 -11.33 3.15 -13.28
CA PRO A 108 -12.04 4.41 -13.51
C PRO A 108 -13.36 4.12 -14.21
N VAL A 109 -14.44 4.72 -13.71
CA VAL A 109 -15.75 4.66 -14.37
C VAL A 109 -15.62 5.48 -15.65
N LYS A 110 -15.63 4.80 -16.79
CA LYS A 110 -15.77 5.47 -18.08
C LYS A 110 -17.23 5.88 -18.23
N PHE A 111 -17.51 7.17 -18.09
CA PHE A 111 -18.76 7.71 -18.60
C PHE A 111 -18.66 7.67 -20.12
N ILE A 112 -19.48 6.82 -20.74
CA ILE A 112 -19.67 6.70 -22.19
C ILE A 112 -20.85 7.58 -22.59
#